data_AF-A0A522DHM0-F1
#
_entry.id   AF-A0A522DHM0-F1
#
_cell.length_a   1.000
_cell.length_b   1.000
_cell.length_c   1.000
_cell.angle_alpha   90.00
_cell.angle_beta   90.00
_cell.angle_gamma   90.00
#
_symmetry.space_group_name_H-M   'P 1'
#
loop_
_entity.id
_entity.type
_entity.pdbx_description
1 polymer ?
#
loop_
_entity_poly.entity_id
_entity_poly.type
_entity_poly.pdbx_seq_one_letter_code
_entity_poly.pdbx_strand_id
1 'polypeptide(L)'
;MKILALSGSLRAASINSAVLRALKVLAPASIDVCLYTALGELPLYNPDLESTPPPVAAQLRSEVASADALLIASPEYAHGVTGTIKNALDWLVAFEGFAEKPVAVLNASPRAHHADATLRETLITMSATLIEAASITLPLPNANIDEAELLAMPGIASLLTDVLAEIERAVNQSPAMKPYLDSSLYIDSQHPAIVSQAAKLADGCAGEEEIAKRCFEFVRDEIKHSWDYRLNPVTCKASEVLIHGTGYCYAKSHLLAALLRANGIPAGLCYQRLTIDGDQPPYCLHALNAVYLQQYGWYRIDARGNKPCVDADFCPPLEKLAFLIVNPLEVDLPGILVEPLPVVIKALTENQTIEQVYDNLPDVDRLYWQ
;
A
#
# COMPACT_ATOMS: atom_id res chain seq x y z
N MET A 1 -0.78 3.85 -6.64
CA MET A 1 -1.90 4.21 -5.75
C MET A 1 -3.20 4.35 -6.55
N LYS A 2 -4.31 3.71 -6.15
CA LYS A 2 -5.63 3.80 -6.79
C LYS A 2 -6.54 4.78 -6.05
N ILE A 3 -7.07 5.79 -6.75
CA ILE A 3 -8.06 6.73 -6.22
C ILE A 3 -9.40 6.48 -6.93
N LEU A 4 -10.46 6.19 -6.17
CA LEU A 4 -11.82 6.10 -6.73
C LEU A 4 -12.50 7.48 -6.68
N ALA A 5 -12.81 8.01 -7.85
CA ALA A 5 -13.41 9.32 -8.04
C ALA A 5 -14.94 9.22 -8.21
N LEU A 6 -15.70 9.90 -7.35
CA LEU A 6 -17.16 9.90 -7.32
C LEU A 6 -17.72 11.28 -7.68
N SER A 7 -18.51 11.37 -8.74
CA SER A 7 -19.19 12.61 -9.12
C SER A 7 -20.62 12.67 -8.60
N GLY A 8 -20.96 13.73 -7.87
CA GLY A 8 -22.33 13.93 -7.38
C GLY A 8 -23.33 14.41 -8.42
N SER A 9 -22.92 14.60 -9.67
CA SER A 9 -23.83 14.94 -10.76
C SER A 9 -23.84 13.88 -11.85
N LEU A 10 -25.04 13.51 -12.29
CA LEU A 10 -25.25 12.58 -13.41
C LEU A 10 -25.37 13.31 -14.75
N ARG A 11 -25.30 14.64 -14.78
CA ARG A 11 -25.42 15.42 -16.02
C ARG A 11 -24.14 15.25 -16.85
N ALA A 12 -24.27 15.05 -18.16
CA ALA A 12 -23.13 14.89 -19.06
C ALA A 12 -22.14 16.08 -19.00
N ALA A 13 -22.67 17.31 -18.97
CA ALA A 13 -21.89 18.55 -18.89
C ALA A 13 -21.66 19.03 -17.44
N SER A 14 -21.41 18.12 -16.51
CA SER A 14 -21.13 18.46 -15.10
C SER A 14 -19.70 18.97 -14.92
N ILE A 15 -19.55 20.16 -14.34
CA ILE A 15 -18.25 20.71 -13.94
C ILE A 15 -17.56 19.84 -12.87
N ASN A 16 -18.32 19.22 -11.98
CA ASN A 16 -17.75 18.30 -10.98
C ASN A 16 -17.15 17.06 -11.66
N SER A 17 -17.80 16.55 -12.71
CA SER A 17 -17.26 15.43 -13.49
C SER A 17 -16.08 15.87 -14.34
N ALA A 18 -16.09 17.11 -14.87
CA ALA A 18 -14.95 17.68 -15.60
C ALA A 18 -13.71 17.84 -14.71
N VAL A 19 -13.88 18.30 -13.47
CA VAL A 19 -12.79 18.37 -12.46
C VAL A 19 -12.17 16.99 -12.22
N LEU A 20 -12.99 15.95 -11.99
CA LEU A 20 -12.48 14.59 -11.77
C LEU A 20 -11.76 14.02 -13.00
N ARG A 21 -12.22 14.33 -14.22
CA ARG A 21 -11.50 13.95 -15.44
C ARG A 21 -10.20 14.71 -15.62
N ALA A 22 -10.16 16.01 -15.31
CA ALA A 22 -8.93 16.80 -15.34
C ALA A 22 -7.88 16.24 -14.36
N LEU A 23 -8.29 15.85 -13.15
CA LEU A 23 -7.41 15.15 -12.20
C LEU A 23 -6.87 13.84 -12.76
N LYS A 24 -7.69 13.06 -13.45
CA LYS A 24 -7.24 11.84 -14.12
C LYS A 24 -6.19 12.12 -15.20
N VAL A 25 -6.33 13.21 -15.95
CA VAL A 25 -5.34 13.61 -16.97
C VAL A 25 -4.04 14.13 -16.35
N LEU A 26 -4.13 14.85 -15.23
CA LEU A 26 -2.99 15.42 -14.51
C LEU A 26 -2.27 14.41 -13.60
N ALA A 27 -2.86 13.23 -13.38
CA ALA A 27 -2.33 12.25 -12.46
C ALA A 27 -0.91 11.80 -12.89
N PRO A 28 0.07 11.83 -11.97
CA PRO A 28 1.38 11.25 -12.24
C PRO A 28 1.25 9.74 -12.44
N ALA A 29 2.28 9.11 -13.01
CA ALA A 29 2.27 7.67 -13.25
C ALA A 29 2.06 6.83 -11.98
N SER A 30 2.31 7.40 -10.79
CA SER A 30 2.08 6.74 -9.52
C SER A 30 0.62 6.68 -9.07
N ILE A 31 -0.26 7.47 -9.68
CA ILE A 31 -1.65 7.63 -9.25
C ILE A 31 -2.59 7.24 -10.39
N ASP A 32 -3.42 6.22 -10.15
CA ASP A 32 -4.52 5.86 -11.04
C ASP A 32 -5.84 6.43 -10.49
N VAL A 33 -6.35 7.48 -11.16
CA VAL A 33 -7.67 8.06 -10.84
C VAL A 33 -8.76 7.36 -11.65
N CYS A 34 -9.53 6.52 -10.97
CA CYS A 34 -10.63 5.73 -11.52
C CYS A 34 -11.97 6.45 -11.29
N LEU A 35 -12.61 6.96 -12.35
CA LEU A 35 -13.95 7.53 -12.25
C LEU A 35 -15.00 6.42 -12.18
N TYR A 36 -15.80 6.40 -11.11
CA TYR A 36 -16.93 5.47 -11.00
C TYR A 36 -18.15 6.03 -11.73
N THR A 37 -18.56 5.38 -12.82
CA THR A 37 -19.62 5.88 -13.71
C THR A 37 -21.00 5.32 -13.42
N ALA A 38 -21.11 4.27 -12.59
CA ALA A 38 -22.37 3.56 -12.33
C ALA A 38 -23.19 4.12 -11.16
N LEU A 39 -22.86 5.31 -10.62
CA LEU A 39 -23.64 5.92 -9.52
C LEU A 39 -25.12 6.12 -9.87
N GLY A 40 -25.41 6.44 -11.14
CA GLY A 40 -26.79 6.64 -11.61
C GLY A 40 -27.61 5.35 -11.72
N GLU A 41 -26.96 4.18 -11.63
CA GLU A 41 -27.57 2.86 -11.71
C GLU A 41 -27.83 2.25 -10.32
N LEU A 42 -27.35 2.90 -9.25
CA LEU A 42 -27.59 2.44 -7.89
C LEU A 42 -29.09 2.49 -7.58
N PRO A 43 -29.70 1.38 -7.13
CA PRO A 43 -31.02 1.44 -6.54
C PRO A 43 -30.99 2.29 -5.27
N LEU A 44 -32.13 2.80 -4.85
CA LEU A 44 -32.24 3.42 -3.53
C LEU A 44 -31.79 2.41 -2.46
N TYR A 45 -30.97 2.88 -1.51
CA TYR A 45 -30.52 2.06 -0.40
C TYR A 45 -31.71 1.43 0.33
N ASN A 46 -31.61 0.12 0.55
CA ASN A 46 -32.57 -0.63 1.33
C ASN A 46 -31.79 -1.60 2.24
N PRO A 47 -31.85 -1.44 3.58
CA PRO A 47 -31.12 -2.30 4.52
C PRO A 47 -31.51 -3.78 4.40
N ASP A 48 -32.72 -4.10 3.92
CA ASP A 48 -33.17 -5.48 3.70
C ASP A 48 -32.29 -6.23 2.67
N LEU A 49 -31.59 -5.48 1.80
CA LEU A 49 -30.74 -6.03 0.74
C LEU A 49 -29.26 -6.14 1.15
N GLU A 50 -28.87 -5.81 2.39
CA GLU A 50 -27.46 -5.79 2.79
C GLU A 50 -26.76 -7.15 2.73
N SER A 51 -27.51 -8.22 3.03
CA SER A 51 -26.98 -9.59 3.01
C SER A 51 -26.74 -10.11 1.58
N THR A 52 -27.40 -9.51 0.59
CA THR A 52 -27.25 -9.86 -0.83
C THR A 52 -27.41 -8.58 -1.67
N PRO A 53 -26.40 -7.69 -1.65
CA PRO A 53 -26.51 -6.39 -2.28
C PRO A 53 -26.69 -6.54 -3.80
N PRO A 54 -27.46 -5.64 -4.45
CA PRO A 54 -27.57 -5.61 -5.90
C PRO A 54 -26.20 -5.50 -6.58
N PRO A 55 -25.99 -6.04 -7.79
CA PRO A 55 -24.67 -6.09 -8.44
C PRO A 55 -23.93 -4.75 -8.47
N VAL A 56 -24.62 -3.65 -8.77
CA VAL A 56 -24.02 -2.31 -8.82
C VAL A 56 -23.59 -1.81 -7.43
N ALA A 57 -24.34 -2.16 -6.38
CA ALA A 57 -23.97 -1.82 -5.00
C ALA A 57 -22.80 -2.69 -4.50
N ALA A 58 -22.78 -3.97 -4.85
CA ALA A 58 -21.66 -4.87 -4.59
C ALA A 58 -20.39 -4.40 -5.32
N GLN A 59 -20.52 -3.97 -6.58
CA GLN A 59 -19.43 -3.39 -7.36
C GLN A 59 -18.90 -2.11 -6.70
N LEU A 60 -19.77 -1.18 -6.28
CA LEU A 60 -19.34 0.03 -5.57
C LEU A 60 -18.52 -0.33 -4.31
N ARG A 61 -19.00 -1.28 -3.50
CA ARG A 61 -18.27 -1.75 -2.30
C ARG A 61 -16.92 -2.34 -2.66
N SER A 62 -16.85 -3.16 -3.70
CA SER A 62 -15.59 -3.74 -4.20
C SER A 62 -14.60 -2.67 -4.67
N GLU A 63 -15.06 -1.69 -5.44
CA GLU A 63 -14.23 -0.59 -5.92
C GLU A 63 -13.71 0.26 -4.76
N VAL A 64 -14.57 0.60 -3.80
CA VAL A 64 -14.20 1.35 -2.59
C VAL A 64 -13.18 0.58 -1.74
N ALA A 65 -13.37 -0.73 -1.54
CA ALA A 65 -12.44 -1.56 -0.79
C ALA A 65 -11.06 -1.62 -1.46
N SER A 66 -11.02 -1.73 -2.79
CA SER A 66 -9.79 -1.79 -3.58
C SER A 66 -9.04 -0.46 -3.73
N ALA A 67 -9.69 0.67 -3.45
CA ALA A 67 -9.11 1.98 -3.61
C ALA A 67 -8.32 2.39 -2.36
N ASP A 68 -7.18 3.05 -2.55
CA ASP A 68 -6.37 3.59 -1.45
C ASP A 68 -7.00 4.87 -0.87
N ALA A 69 -7.71 5.64 -1.70
CA ALA A 69 -8.45 6.83 -1.30
C ALA A 69 -9.71 7.06 -2.15
N LEU A 70 -10.66 7.83 -1.62
CA LEU A 70 -11.82 8.33 -2.36
C LEU A 70 -11.67 9.83 -2.66
N LEU A 71 -12.14 10.23 -3.84
CA LEU A 71 -12.19 11.63 -4.25
C LEU A 71 -13.62 11.99 -4.66
N ILE A 72 -14.28 12.86 -3.91
CA ILE A 72 -15.69 13.20 -4.13
C ILE A 72 -15.79 14.64 -4.63
N ALA A 73 -16.40 14.82 -5.81
CA ALA A 73 -16.77 16.14 -6.32
C ALA A 73 -18.30 16.21 -6.48
N SER A 74 -18.98 16.99 -5.64
CA SER A 74 -20.43 17.06 -5.60
C SER A 74 -20.93 18.51 -5.71
N PRO A 75 -21.97 18.78 -6.52
CA PRO A 75 -22.68 20.05 -6.45
C PRO A 75 -23.56 20.13 -5.20
N GLU A 76 -24.21 21.29 -5.02
CA GLU A 76 -25.26 21.52 -4.03
C GLU A 76 -26.63 21.55 -4.71
N TYR A 77 -27.57 20.74 -4.22
CA TYR A 77 -28.97 20.77 -4.66
C TYR A 77 -29.86 21.11 -3.47
N ALA A 78 -30.57 22.24 -3.55
CA ALA A 78 -31.44 22.75 -2.48
C ALA A 78 -30.75 22.82 -1.11
N HIS A 79 -29.50 23.32 -1.07
CA HIS A 79 -28.63 23.37 0.12
C HIS A 79 -28.25 22.00 0.72
N GLY A 80 -28.54 20.90 0.02
CA GLY A 80 -28.21 19.54 0.44
C GLY A 80 -27.16 18.85 -0.43
N VAL A 81 -26.56 17.82 0.16
CA VAL A 81 -25.78 16.80 -0.56
C VAL A 81 -26.68 16.20 -1.64
N THR A 82 -26.11 15.96 -2.83
CA THR A 82 -26.89 15.37 -3.93
C THR A 82 -27.44 14.00 -3.56
N GLY A 83 -28.66 13.70 -4.03
CA GLY A 83 -29.26 12.37 -3.83
C GLY A 83 -28.37 11.24 -4.34
N THR A 84 -27.61 11.49 -5.42
CA THR A 84 -26.61 10.58 -5.96
C THR A 84 -25.52 10.22 -4.95
N ILE A 85 -24.86 11.21 -4.35
CA ILE A 85 -23.81 10.96 -3.34
C ILE A 85 -24.42 10.39 -2.07
N LYS A 86 -25.54 10.95 -1.60
CA LYS A 86 -26.16 10.49 -0.36
C LYS A 86 -26.58 9.02 -0.45
N ASN A 87 -27.19 8.61 -1.56
CA ASN A 87 -27.56 7.21 -1.78
C ASN A 87 -26.34 6.29 -1.88
N ALA A 88 -25.26 6.75 -2.53
CA ALA A 88 -24.01 5.98 -2.58
C ALA A 88 -23.38 5.80 -1.19
N LEU A 89 -23.38 6.86 -0.37
CA LEU A 89 -22.91 6.80 1.02
C LEU A 89 -23.80 5.88 1.87
N ASP A 90 -25.11 5.89 1.67
CA ASP A 90 -26.03 4.97 2.37
C ASP A 90 -25.71 3.50 2.05
N TRP A 91 -25.33 3.16 0.81
CA TRP A 91 -24.84 1.82 0.47
C TRP A 91 -23.49 1.45 1.10
N LEU A 92 -22.71 2.43 1.51
CA LEU A 92 -21.39 2.30 2.14
C LEU A 92 -21.44 2.40 3.67
N VAL A 93 -22.60 2.71 4.26
CA VAL A 93 -22.74 2.79 5.71
C VAL A 93 -22.44 1.43 6.35
N ALA A 94 -21.70 1.43 7.46
CA ALA A 94 -21.25 0.23 8.17
C ALA A 94 -20.46 -0.80 7.31
N PHE A 95 -20.04 -0.45 6.09
CA PHE A 95 -19.17 -1.28 5.29
C PHE A 95 -17.71 -1.12 5.77
N GLU A 96 -17.10 -2.22 6.21
CA GLU A 96 -15.73 -2.20 6.76
C GLU A 96 -14.71 -1.56 5.80
N GLY A 97 -14.84 -1.79 4.49
CA GLY A 97 -13.95 -1.21 3.48
C GLY A 97 -14.03 0.32 3.34
N PHE A 98 -15.03 0.96 3.97
CA PHE A 98 -15.17 2.42 4.03
C PHE A 98 -14.61 3.01 5.35
N ALA A 99 -14.58 2.25 6.44
CA ALA A 99 -14.05 2.72 7.71
C ALA A 99 -12.57 3.12 7.57
N GLU A 100 -12.21 4.26 8.17
CA GLU A 100 -10.88 4.89 8.12
C GLU A 100 -10.38 5.27 6.71
N LYS A 101 -11.18 5.03 5.67
CA LYS A 101 -10.81 5.30 4.27
C LYS A 101 -10.41 6.77 4.11
N PRO A 102 -9.22 7.09 3.56
CA PRO A 102 -8.87 8.45 3.22
C PRO A 102 -9.81 9.01 2.17
N VAL A 103 -10.42 10.17 2.43
CA VAL A 103 -11.37 10.83 1.51
C VAL A 103 -10.98 12.30 1.32
N ALA A 104 -10.94 12.76 0.07
CA ALA A 104 -10.83 14.18 -0.27
C ALA A 104 -12.13 14.67 -0.92
N VAL A 105 -12.54 15.90 -0.58
CA VAL A 105 -13.77 16.53 -1.11
C VAL A 105 -13.43 17.78 -1.91
N LEU A 106 -13.85 17.81 -3.17
CA LEU A 106 -13.67 18.96 -4.06
C LEU A 106 -14.98 19.68 -4.29
N ASN A 107 -15.00 20.96 -3.92
CA ASN A 107 -16.12 21.84 -4.21
C ASN A 107 -15.83 22.70 -5.45
N ALA A 108 -16.48 22.37 -6.56
CA ALA A 108 -16.35 23.11 -7.82
C ALA A 108 -17.15 24.44 -7.83
N SER A 109 -17.87 24.80 -6.76
CA SER A 109 -18.59 26.06 -6.66
C SER A 109 -18.52 26.66 -5.25
N PRO A 110 -17.93 27.85 -5.05
CA PRO A 110 -17.91 28.52 -3.75
C PRO A 110 -19.30 28.75 -3.13
N ARG A 111 -20.36 28.73 -3.95
CA ARG A 111 -21.75 28.85 -3.48
C ARG A 111 -22.29 27.57 -2.84
N ALA A 112 -21.73 26.41 -3.15
CA ALA A 112 -22.17 25.08 -2.70
C ALA A 112 -21.68 24.71 -1.28
N HIS A 113 -21.56 25.70 -0.40
CA HIS A 113 -20.93 25.55 0.91
C HIS A 113 -21.80 24.80 1.94
N HIS A 114 -23.13 24.77 1.76
CA HIS A 114 -24.01 24.00 2.65
C HIS A 114 -23.88 22.49 2.38
N ALA A 115 -23.88 22.12 1.10
CA ALA A 115 -23.68 20.73 0.71
C ALA A 115 -22.27 20.23 1.06
N ASP A 116 -21.23 21.05 0.84
CA ASP A 116 -19.85 20.71 1.21
C ASP A 116 -19.71 20.43 2.72
N ALA A 117 -20.19 21.36 3.56
CA ALA A 117 -20.15 21.19 5.01
C ALA A 117 -20.91 19.94 5.48
N THR A 118 -22.10 19.70 4.93
CA THR A 118 -22.92 18.54 5.30
C THR A 118 -22.31 17.22 4.80
N LEU A 119 -21.69 17.23 3.61
CA LEU A 119 -20.99 16.07 3.07
C LEU A 119 -19.81 15.70 3.96
N ARG A 120 -18.97 16.67 4.33
CA ARG A 120 -17.82 16.45 5.24
C ARG A 120 -18.27 15.87 6.58
N GLU A 121 -19.32 16.42 7.18
CA GLU A 121 -19.88 15.90 8.43
C GLU A 121 -20.38 14.45 8.29
N THR A 122 -21.05 14.15 7.18
CA THR A 122 -21.52 12.79 6.88
C THR A 122 -20.35 11.80 6.77
N LEU A 123 -19.29 12.19 6.07
CA LEU A 123 -18.08 11.35 5.91
C LEU A 123 -17.41 11.08 7.26
N ILE A 124 -17.25 12.10 8.11
CA ILE A 124 -16.70 11.97 9.46
C ILE A 124 -17.58 11.03 10.31
N THR A 125 -18.90 11.20 10.24
CA THR A 125 -19.87 10.34 10.95
C THR A 125 -19.75 8.88 10.52
N MET A 126 -19.44 8.63 9.24
CA MET A 126 -19.19 7.31 8.68
C MET A 126 -17.76 6.80 8.92
N SER A 127 -16.98 7.46 9.79
CA SER A 127 -15.60 7.10 10.15
C SER A 127 -14.60 7.17 8.99
N ALA A 128 -14.86 7.94 7.94
CA ALA A 128 -13.84 8.24 6.93
C ALA A 128 -12.78 9.20 7.49
N THR A 129 -11.54 9.07 6.99
CA THR A 129 -10.43 9.97 7.32
C THR A 129 -10.40 11.10 6.30
N LEU A 130 -10.93 12.28 6.65
CA LEU A 130 -10.96 13.43 5.74
C LEU A 130 -9.55 14.03 5.55
N ILE A 131 -9.11 14.11 4.30
CA ILE A 131 -7.83 14.70 3.92
C ILE A 131 -8.04 16.20 3.74
N GLU A 132 -7.92 16.97 4.83
CA GLU A 132 -8.19 18.41 4.81
C GLU A 132 -7.32 19.19 3.82
N ALA A 133 -6.03 18.84 3.71
CA ALA A 133 -5.11 19.49 2.78
C ALA A 133 -5.50 19.29 1.29
N ALA A 134 -6.21 18.20 0.98
CA ALA A 134 -6.69 17.88 -0.36
C ALA A 134 -8.17 18.26 -0.57
N SER A 135 -8.87 18.72 0.46
CA SER A 135 -10.30 19.03 0.40
C SER A 135 -10.53 20.52 0.22
N ILE A 136 -10.60 20.95 -1.05
CA ILE A 136 -10.57 22.38 -1.42
C ILE A 136 -11.82 22.84 -2.16
N THR A 137 -12.08 24.15 -2.08
CA THR A 137 -13.00 24.84 -2.99
C THR A 137 -12.21 25.43 -4.15
N LEU A 138 -12.54 25.04 -5.38
CA LEU A 138 -11.86 25.51 -6.58
C LEU A 138 -12.32 26.95 -6.93
N PRO A 139 -11.39 27.88 -7.22
CA PRO A 139 -11.71 29.25 -7.57
C PRO A 139 -12.14 29.37 -9.05
N LEU A 140 -13.19 28.64 -9.43
CA LEU A 140 -13.69 28.59 -10.81
C LEU A 140 -14.53 29.84 -11.15
N PRO A 141 -14.30 30.48 -12.31
CA PRO A 141 -14.96 31.74 -12.67
C PRO A 141 -16.46 31.58 -12.97
N ASN A 142 -16.89 30.39 -13.42
CA ASN A 142 -18.29 30.10 -13.73
C ASN A 142 -18.55 28.58 -13.68
N ALA A 143 -19.80 28.16 -13.89
CA ALA A 143 -20.22 26.76 -13.79
C ALA A 143 -20.18 25.98 -15.13
N ASN A 144 -19.91 26.66 -16.25
CA ASN A 144 -19.84 26.10 -17.59
C ASN A 144 -18.38 26.07 -18.05
N ILE A 145 -17.57 25.26 -17.37
CA ILE A 145 -16.16 25.05 -17.70
C ILE A 145 -15.99 23.57 -17.98
N ASP A 146 -15.43 23.25 -19.14
CA ASP A 146 -15.12 21.87 -19.50
C ASP A 146 -13.71 21.43 -19.03
N GLU A 147 -13.39 20.17 -19.31
CA GLU A 147 -12.11 19.57 -18.93
C GLU A 147 -10.91 20.24 -19.62
N ALA A 148 -11.05 20.59 -20.90
CA ALA A 148 -9.96 21.22 -21.66
C ALA A 148 -9.68 22.63 -21.14
N GLU A 149 -10.74 23.37 -20.81
CA GLU A 149 -10.62 24.69 -20.18
C GLU A 149 -9.94 24.60 -18.80
N LEU A 150 -10.32 23.62 -17.96
CA LEU A 150 -9.69 23.40 -16.65
C LEU A 150 -8.18 23.12 -16.78
N LEU A 151 -7.79 22.25 -17.72
CA LEU A 151 -6.39 21.92 -17.99
C LEU A 151 -5.60 23.11 -18.54
N ALA A 152 -6.25 24.00 -19.30
CA ALA A 152 -5.64 25.20 -19.86
C ALA A 152 -5.46 26.34 -18.83
N MET A 153 -6.07 26.24 -17.64
CA MET A 153 -5.94 27.23 -16.56
C MET A 153 -4.77 26.84 -15.62
N PRO A 154 -3.58 27.47 -15.71
CA PRO A 154 -2.39 26.98 -14.99
C PRO A 154 -2.56 26.97 -13.47
N GLY A 155 -3.27 27.96 -12.92
CA GLY A 155 -3.57 28.00 -11.49
C GLY A 155 -4.48 26.86 -11.03
N ILE A 156 -5.45 26.45 -11.85
CA ILE A 156 -6.35 25.33 -11.53
C ILE A 156 -5.61 24.01 -11.72
N ALA A 157 -4.88 23.83 -12.82
CA ALA A 157 -4.07 22.63 -13.05
C ALA A 157 -3.07 22.39 -11.91
N SER A 158 -2.37 23.43 -11.45
CA SER A 158 -1.46 23.34 -10.30
C SER A 158 -2.19 22.90 -9.04
N LEU A 159 -3.35 23.51 -8.72
CA LEU A 159 -4.13 23.12 -7.54
C LEU A 159 -4.61 21.67 -7.59
N LEU A 160 -5.00 21.17 -8.77
CA LEU A 160 -5.41 19.77 -8.94
C LEU A 160 -4.23 18.82 -8.79
N THR A 161 -3.04 19.18 -9.29
CA THR A 161 -1.81 18.40 -9.04
C THR A 161 -1.45 18.39 -7.56
N ASP A 162 -1.56 19.53 -6.86
CA ASP A 162 -1.30 19.62 -5.43
C ASP A 162 -2.29 18.73 -4.64
N VAL A 163 -3.57 18.72 -5.00
CA VAL A 163 -4.58 17.82 -4.41
C VAL A 163 -4.15 16.36 -4.51
N LEU A 164 -3.65 15.92 -5.67
CA LEU A 164 -3.19 14.54 -5.86
C LEU A 164 -1.98 14.22 -4.98
N ALA A 165 -1.01 15.13 -4.89
CA ALA A 165 0.16 14.97 -4.04
C ALA A 165 -0.19 14.94 -2.54
N GLU A 166 -1.17 15.74 -2.10
CA GLU A 166 -1.68 15.71 -0.72
C GLU A 166 -2.42 14.39 -0.41
N ILE A 167 -3.18 13.86 -1.36
CA ILE A 167 -3.82 12.54 -1.20
C ILE A 167 -2.75 11.44 -1.07
N GLU A 168 -1.76 11.43 -1.96
CA GLU A 168 -0.67 10.46 -1.93
C GLU A 168 0.09 10.50 -0.59
N ARG A 169 0.42 11.72 -0.12
CA ARG A 169 1.06 11.91 1.18
C ARG A 169 0.20 11.38 2.33
N ALA A 170 -1.10 11.69 2.33
CA ALA A 170 -2.01 11.28 3.39
C ALA A 170 -2.21 9.76 3.43
N VAL A 171 -2.30 9.10 2.27
CA VAL A 171 -2.38 7.64 2.15
C VAL A 171 -1.10 7.00 2.71
N ASN A 172 0.07 7.50 2.30
CA ASN A 172 1.36 6.99 2.76
C ASN A 172 1.58 7.20 4.27
N GLN A 173 0.92 8.18 4.87
CA GLN A 173 0.96 8.48 6.31
C GLN A 173 -0.22 7.89 7.10
N SER A 174 -1.11 7.15 6.45
CA SER A 174 -2.33 6.65 7.07
C SER A 174 -2.05 5.67 8.23
N PRO A 175 -2.94 5.56 9.22
CA PRO A 175 -2.81 4.58 10.31
C PRO A 175 -2.61 3.14 9.84
N ALA A 176 -3.13 2.78 8.66
CA ALA A 176 -2.96 1.45 8.07
C ALA A 176 -1.52 1.20 7.54
N MET A 177 -0.83 2.22 7.07
CA MET A 177 0.56 2.12 6.58
C MET A 177 1.60 2.33 7.67
N LYS A 178 1.25 3.07 8.73
CA LYS A 178 2.15 3.39 9.84
C LYS A 178 2.84 2.17 10.47
N PRO A 179 2.17 1.03 10.73
CA PRO A 179 2.85 -0.16 11.25
C PRO A 179 4.00 -0.65 10.36
N TYR A 180 3.87 -0.48 9.04
CA TYR A 180 4.90 -0.87 8.06
C TYR A 180 6.02 0.16 7.92
N LEU A 181 5.96 1.28 8.64
CA LEU A 181 7.01 2.30 8.78
C LEU A 181 7.65 2.25 10.17
N ASP A 182 6.91 1.80 11.19
CA ASP A 182 7.35 1.78 12.57
C ASP A 182 8.55 0.83 12.79
N SER A 183 9.41 1.24 13.72
CA SER A 183 10.50 0.41 14.23
C SER A 183 9.96 -0.58 15.27
N SER A 184 10.48 -1.81 15.25
CA SER A 184 10.16 -2.84 16.24
C SER A 184 11.41 -3.45 16.86
N LEU A 185 11.24 -4.45 17.73
CA LEU A 185 12.36 -5.12 18.42
C LEU A 185 13.34 -5.80 17.45
N TYR A 186 12.83 -6.41 16.37
CA TYR A 186 13.62 -7.21 15.43
C TYR A 186 13.93 -6.48 14.13
N ILE A 187 13.06 -5.56 13.72
CA ILE A 187 13.32 -4.69 12.56
C ILE A 187 14.20 -3.51 12.95
N ASP A 188 14.07 -3.00 14.18
CA ASP A 188 14.92 -1.97 14.78
C ASP A 188 15.42 -0.86 13.82
N SER A 189 14.52 -0.36 12.96
CA SER A 189 14.83 0.61 11.90
C SER A 189 15.37 1.95 12.40
N GLN A 190 15.11 2.28 13.67
CA GLN A 190 15.65 3.46 14.34
C GLN A 190 17.04 3.25 14.95
N HIS A 191 17.62 2.05 14.87
CA HIS A 191 18.96 1.80 15.36
C HIS A 191 19.98 2.68 14.60
N PRO A 192 20.94 3.35 15.28
CA PRO A 192 21.83 4.32 14.63
C PRO A 192 22.61 3.78 13.42
N ALA A 193 23.03 2.52 13.47
CA ALA A 193 23.71 1.86 12.35
C ALA A 193 22.79 1.69 11.13
N ILE A 194 21.52 1.34 11.35
CA ILE A 194 20.52 1.19 10.30
C ILE A 194 20.23 2.55 9.67
N VAL A 195 19.92 3.56 10.49
CA VAL A 195 19.66 4.94 10.01
C VAL A 195 20.84 5.47 9.20
N SER A 196 22.07 5.26 9.67
CA SER A 196 23.27 5.69 8.94
C SER A 196 23.44 4.96 7.60
N GLN A 197 23.21 3.65 7.55
CA GLN A 197 23.31 2.88 6.32
C GLN A 197 22.17 3.22 5.34
N ALA A 198 20.95 3.38 5.83
CA ALA A 198 19.79 3.78 5.05
C ALA A 198 20.03 5.13 4.36
N ALA A 199 20.53 6.12 5.11
CA ALA A 199 20.88 7.43 4.57
C ALA A 199 21.97 7.36 3.49
N LYS A 200 23.00 6.51 3.67
CA LYS A 200 24.04 6.30 2.65
C LYS A 200 23.48 5.70 1.37
N LEU A 201 22.57 4.73 1.48
CA LEU A 201 21.95 4.08 0.32
C LEU A 201 21.03 5.05 -0.43
N ALA A 202 20.33 5.93 0.30
CA ALA A 202 19.46 6.94 -0.28
C ALA A 202 20.20 8.15 -0.88
N ASP A 203 21.49 8.35 -0.54
CA ASP A 203 22.26 9.50 -1.01
C ASP A 203 22.31 9.56 -2.55
N GLY A 204 21.93 10.73 -3.08
CA GLY A 204 21.86 11.00 -4.51
C GLY A 204 20.78 10.23 -5.29
N CYS A 205 19.83 9.55 -4.63
CA CYS A 205 18.72 8.89 -5.33
C CYS A 205 17.64 9.90 -5.75
N ALA A 206 17.01 9.65 -6.91
CA ALA A 206 15.96 10.51 -7.46
C ALA A 206 14.56 10.23 -6.87
N GLY A 207 14.34 9.06 -6.24
CA GLY A 207 13.06 8.67 -5.67
C GLY A 207 13.09 7.34 -4.93
N GLU A 208 11.97 6.97 -4.33
CA GLU A 208 11.84 5.77 -3.48
C GLU A 208 12.11 4.45 -4.20
N GLU A 209 11.82 4.33 -5.50
CA GLU A 209 12.12 3.12 -6.27
C GLU A 209 13.64 2.88 -6.34
N GLU A 210 14.44 3.92 -6.57
CA GLU A 210 15.90 3.82 -6.60
C GLU A 210 16.46 3.51 -5.22
N ILE A 211 15.90 4.13 -4.17
CA ILE A 211 16.27 3.85 -2.78
C ILE A 211 15.96 2.39 -2.45
N ALA A 212 14.77 1.91 -2.79
CA ALA A 212 14.34 0.53 -2.54
C ALA A 212 15.21 -0.47 -3.30
N LYS A 213 15.54 -0.18 -4.56
CA LYS A 213 16.46 -0.97 -5.37
C LYS A 213 17.84 -1.05 -4.72
N ARG A 214 18.43 0.07 -4.31
CA ARG A 214 19.75 0.09 -3.66
C ARG A 214 19.74 -0.65 -2.32
N CYS A 215 18.67 -0.52 -1.52
CA CYS A 215 18.51 -1.30 -0.28
C CYS A 215 18.43 -2.80 -0.57
N PHE A 216 17.64 -3.19 -1.57
CA PHE A 216 17.52 -4.57 -2.02
C PHE A 216 18.86 -5.14 -2.48
N GLU A 217 19.54 -4.47 -3.41
CA GLU A 217 20.83 -4.89 -3.97
C GLU A 217 21.90 -4.98 -2.87
N PHE A 218 21.96 -4.00 -1.97
CA PHE A 218 22.86 -4.05 -0.81
C PHE A 218 22.61 -5.29 0.06
N VAL A 219 21.35 -5.55 0.47
CA VAL A 219 21.06 -6.73 1.29
C VAL A 219 21.30 -8.02 0.52
N ARG A 220 20.97 -8.06 -0.77
CA ARG A 220 21.16 -9.25 -1.62
C ARG A 220 22.66 -9.59 -1.76
N ASP A 221 23.46 -8.59 -2.10
CA ASP A 221 24.81 -8.79 -2.63
C ASP A 221 25.91 -8.62 -1.56
N GLU A 222 25.72 -7.74 -0.57
CA GLU A 222 26.73 -7.45 0.46
C GLU A 222 26.54 -8.26 1.76
N ILE A 223 25.31 -8.73 2.03
CA ILE A 223 25.01 -9.51 3.24
C ILE A 223 25.05 -11.00 2.90
N LYS A 224 25.98 -11.74 3.50
CA LYS A 224 26.16 -13.16 3.20
C LYS A 224 25.02 -13.99 3.78
N HIS A 225 24.60 -15.01 3.03
CA HIS A 225 23.68 -16.00 3.59
C HIS A 225 24.42 -16.92 4.56
N SER A 226 24.00 -16.96 5.83
CA SER A 226 24.74 -17.64 6.91
C SER A 226 25.01 -19.12 6.64
N TRP A 227 24.05 -19.86 6.08
CA TRP A 227 24.26 -21.27 5.73
C TRP A 227 25.17 -21.47 4.51
N ASP A 228 25.02 -20.63 3.49
CA ASP A 228 25.73 -20.81 2.21
C ASP A 228 27.22 -20.52 2.41
N TYR A 229 27.54 -19.55 3.27
CA TYR A 229 28.91 -19.14 3.58
C TYR A 229 29.45 -19.75 4.89
N ARG A 230 28.64 -20.52 5.62
CA ARG A 230 29.01 -21.14 6.90
C ARG A 230 29.48 -20.14 7.97
N LEU A 231 28.70 -19.07 8.19
CA LEU A 231 29.07 -17.95 9.08
C LEU A 231 28.21 -17.85 10.34
N ASN A 232 28.88 -17.80 11.49
CA ASN A 232 28.33 -17.41 12.79
C ASN A 232 28.68 -15.94 13.12
N PRO A 233 27.98 -15.26 14.04
CA PRO A 233 26.89 -15.76 14.88
C PRO A 233 25.57 -15.94 14.11
N VAL A 234 24.60 -16.63 14.73
CA VAL A 234 23.21 -16.58 14.30
C VAL A 234 22.69 -15.17 14.59
N THR A 235 22.37 -14.42 13.55
CA THR A 235 21.84 -13.05 13.64
C THR A 235 20.31 -13.08 13.60
N CYS A 236 19.67 -12.18 14.35
CA CYS A 236 18.22 -12.09 14.40
C CYS A 236 17.74 -10.66 14.09
N LYS A 237 18.25 -9.65 14.81
CA LYS A 237 17.83 -8.25 14.58
C LYS A 237 18.44 -7.69 13.31
N ALA A 238 17.78 -6.73 12.67
CA ALA A 238 18.32 -6.07 11.49
C ALA A 238 19.69 -5.43 11.76
N SER A 239 19.84 -4.73 12.89
CA SER A 239 21.13 -4.15 13.27
C SER A 239 22.26 -5.19 13.43
N GLU A 240 21.96 -6.37 13.99
CA GLU A 240 22.93 -7.47 14.13
C GLU A 240 23.37 -7.98 12.75
N VAL A 241 22.42 -8.18 11.84
CA VAL A 241 22.68 -8.62 10.47
C VAL A 241 23.58 -7.62 9.74
N LEU A 242 23.31 -6.32 9.90
CA LEU A 242 24.14 -5.26 9.32
C LEU A 242 25.56 -5.26 9.91
N ILE A 243 25.69 -5.37 11.23
CA ILE A 243 26.98 -5.33 11.93
C ILE A 243 27.85 -6.55 11.59
N HIS A 244 27.25 -7.74 11.54
CA HIS A 244 27.97 -8.98 11.28
C HIS A 244 28.08 -9.30 9.78
N GLY A 245 27.31 -8.65 8.91
CA GLY A 245 27.33 -8.85 7.47
C GLY A 245 26.84 -10.25 7.03
N THR A 246 26.04 -10.91 7.86
CA THR A 246 25.52 -12.26 7.59
C THR A 246 24.14 -12.48 8.21
N GLY A 247 23.33 -13.31 7.57
CA GLY A 247 22.05 -13.77 8.12
C GLY A 247 21.40 -14.88 7.30
N TYR A 248 20.51 -15.64 7.92
CA TYR A 248 19.55 -16.48 7.16
C TYR A 248 18.60 -15.60 6.33
N CYS A 249 17.85 -16.17 5.37
CA CYS A 249 16.87 -15.40 4.59
C CYS A 249 15.89 -14.62 5.50
N TYR A 250 15.51 -15.20 6.64
CA TYR A 250 14.75 -14.55 7.71
C TYR A 250 15.41 -13.25 8.20
N ALA A 251 16.65 -13.32 8.66
CA ALA A 251 17.33 -12.17 9.24
C ALA A 251 17.69 -11.12 8.16
N LYS A 252 18.01 -11.58 6.93
CA LYS A 252 18.17 -10.69 5.77
C LYS A 252 16.89 -9.92 5.47
N SER A 253 15.71 -10.54 5.55
CA SER A 253 14.44 -9.83 5.33
C SER A 253 14.14 -8.83 6.43
N HIS A 254 14.58 -9.07 7.68
CA HIS A 254 14.51 -8.09 8.75
C HIS A 254 15.35 -6.85 8.41
N LEU A 255 16.60 -7.05 7.96
CA LEU A 255 17.49 -5.96 7.56
C LEU A 255 16.93 -5.15 6.38
N LEU A 256 16.40 -5.82 5.36
CA LEU A 256 15.82 -5.13 4.22
C LEU A 256 14.62 -4.27 4.64
N ALA A 257 13.69 -4.83 5.44
CA ALA A 257 12.59 -4.04 5.99
C ALA A 257 13.09 -2.85 6.81
N ALA A 258 14.12 -3.03 7.63
CA ALA A 258 14.68 -1.97 8.47
C ALA A 258 15.23 -0.79 7.65
N LEU A 259 16.00 -1.08 6.60
CA LEU A 259 16.58 -0.07 5.71
C LEU A 259 15.52 0.68 4.91
N LEU A 260 14.48 -0.02 4.44
CA LEU A 260 13.34 0.58 3.74
C LEU A 260 12.54 1.50 4.68
N ARG A 261 12.18 1.00 5.86
CA ARG A 261 11.43 1.76 6.88
C ARG A 261 12.19 2.99 7.36
N ALA A 262 13.51 2.89 7.54
CA ALA A 262 14.36 4.02 7.91
C ALA A 262 14.40 5.11 6.82
N ASN A 263 14.16 4.76 5.56
CA ASN A 263 14.01 5.69 4.44
C ASN A 263 12.55 6.13 4.21
N GLY A 264 11.62 5.81 5.10
CA GLY A 264 10.22 6.20 4.98
C GLY A 264 9.43 5.39 3.93
N ILE A 265 9.96 4.24 3.51
CA ILE A 265 9.31 3.35 2.54
C ILE A 265 8.61 2.23 3.31
N PRO A 266 7.27 2.08 3.23
CA PRO A 266 6.55 1.03 3.93
C PRO A 266 7.03 -0.35 3.46
N ALA A 267 7.41 -1.18 4.41
CA ALA A 267 7.91 -2.52 4.12
C ALA A 267 7.43 -3.54 5.16
N GLY A 268 7.05 -4.71 4.68
CA GLY A 268 6.64 -5.84 5.52
C GLY A 268 7.36 -7.12 5.15
N LEU A 269 7.02 -8.17 5.89
CA LEU A 269 7.58 -9.51 5.78
C LEU A 269 6.55 -10.42 5.13
N CYS A 270 7.01 -11.19 4.16
CA CYS A 270 6.23 -12.25 3.52
C CYS A 270 6.98 -13.56 3.68
N TYR A 271 6.23 -14.66 3.65
CA TYR A 271 6.79 -15.98 3.88
C TYR A 271 6.26 -16.97 2.86
N GLN A 272 7.16 -17.77 2.33
CA GLN A 272 6.86 -18.96 1.57
C GLN A 272 7.10 -20.16 2.45
N ARG A 273 6.32 -21.23 2.27
CA ARG A 273 6.62 -22.55 2.80
C ARG A 273 7.08 -23.40 1.63
N LEU A 274 8.36 -23.78 1.64
CA LEU A 274 9.05 -24.46 0.54
C LEU A 274 9.65 -25.78 1.00
N THR A 275 9.94 -26.69 0.07
CA THR A 275 10.76 -27.87 0.36
C THR A 275 12.24 -27.49 0.49
N ILE A 276 12.97 -28.19 1.36
CA ILE A 276 14.40 -27.89 1.59
C ILE A 276 15.26 -28.42 0.43
N ASP A 277 15.01 -29.68 0.02
CA ASP A 277 15.73 -30.36 -1.06
C ASP A 277 14.75 -31.19 -1.91
N GLY A 278 14.69 -30.90 -3.22
CA GLY A 278 13.76 -31.56 -4.15
C GLY A 278 12.29 -31.23 -3.88
N ASP A 279 11.37 -32.08 -4.33
CA ASP A 279 9.92 -31.81 -4.28
C ASP A 279 9.22 -32.63 -3.17
N GLN A 280 9.94 -32.98 -2.10
CA GLN A 280 9.45 -33.83 -1.01
C GLN A 280 9.77 -33.21 0.36
N PRO A 281 9.05 -33.60 1.43
CA PRO A 281 9.38 -33.19 2.80
C PRO A 281 10.83 -33.52 3.16
N PRO A 282 11.47 -32.76 4.08
CA PRO A 282 10.89 -31.74 4.95
C PRO A 282 10.66 -30.37 4.28
N TYR A 283 9.75 -29.59 4.88
CA TYR A 283 9.48 -28.21 4.48
C TYR A 283 10.09 -27.24 5.49
N CYS A 284 10.37 -26.03 5.03
CA CYS A 284 10.67 -24.91 5.90
C CYS A 284 10.06 -23.61 5.35
N LEU A 285 10.03 -22.60 6.21
CA LEU A 285 9.77 -21.25 5.77
C LEU A 285 10.95 -20.70 4.98
N HIS A 286 10.65 -19.86 4.00
CA HIS A 286 11.56 -18.92 3.36
C HIS A 286 10.97 -17.52 3.53
N ALA A 287 11.80 -16.55 3.91
CA ALA A 287 11.35 -15.18 4.11
C ALA A 287 11.80 -14.27 2.98
N LEU A 288 10.90 -13.37 2.65
CA LEU A 288 11.06 -12.31 1.67
C LEU A 288 10.35 -11.05 2.19
N ASN A 289 10.35 -9.98 1.42
CA ASN A 289 9.71 -8.72 1.79
C ASN A 289 8.62 -8.34 0.79
N ALA A 290 7.64 -7.59 1.26
CA ALA A 290 6.83 -6.73 0.40
C ALA A 290 7.22 -5.28 0.68
N VAL A 291 7.40 -4.50 -0.38
CA VAL A 291 7.65 -3.07 -0.32
C VAL A 291 6.49 -2.35 -0.99
N TYR A 292 6.03 -1.26 -0.39
CA TYR A 292 5.05 -0.39 -1.03
C TYR A 292 5.79 0.65 -1.85
N LEU A 293 5.64 0.58 -3.17
CA LEU A 293 6.12 1.61 -4.09
C LEU A 293 4.89 2.38 -4.58
N GLN A 294 4.89 3.69 -4.46
CA GLN A 294 3.81 4.60 -4.87
C GLN A 294 3.29 4.25 -6.26
N GLN A 295 4.20 3.94 -7.19
CA GLN A 295 3.85 3.60 -8.57
C GLN A 295 3.20 2.23 -8.76
N TYR A 296 3.54 1.25 -7.93
CA TYR A 296 3.15 -0.14 -8.18
C TYR A 296 2.28 -0.76 -7.07
N GLY A 297 2.09 -0.05 -5.96
CA GLY A 297 1.50 -0.59 -4.73
C GLY A 297 2.46 -1.55 -4.03
N TRP A 298 1.90 -2.53 -3.32
CA TRP A 298 2.67 -3.59 -2.69
C TRP A 298 3.29 -4.53 -3.72
N TYR A 299 4.60 -4.69 -3.63
CA TYR A 299 5.43 -5.46 -4.56
C TYR A 299 6.39 -6.35 -3.77
N ARG A 300 6.45 -7.66 -4.08
CA ARG A 300 7.33 -8.58 -3.36
C ARG A 300 8.74 -8.59 -3.94
N ILE A 301 9.71 -8.62 -3.04
CA ILE A 301 11.15 -8.68 -3.34
C ILE A 301 11.84 -9.70 -2.44
N ASP A 302 12.81 -10.40 -3.00
CA ASP A 302 13.52 -11.47 -2.32
C ASP A 302 15.03 -11.26 -2.34
N ALA A 303 15.58 -10.79 -1.22
CA ALA A 303 17.02 -10.54 -1.09
C ALA A 303 17.85 -11.83 -0.91
N ARG A 304 17.27 -13.01 -1.15
CA ARG A 304 18.01 -14.26 -1.31
C ARG A 304 18.45 -14.45 -2.77
N GLY A 305 19.43 -13.67 -3.23
CA GLY A 305 19.85 -13.70 -4.65
C GLY A 305 21.31 -14.08 -4.90
N ASN A 306 21.64 -14.17 -6.19
CA ASN A 306 22.99 -14.22 -6.78
C ASN A 306 23.89 -15.39 -6.35
N LYS A 307 23.34 -16.59 -6.28
CA LYS A 307 24.11 -17.84 -6.27
C LYS A 307 23.81 -18.69 -7.51
N PRO A 308 24.65 -19.66 -7.88
CA PRO A 308 24.35 -20.56 -8.99
C PRO A 308 22.93 -21.14 -8.86
N CYS A 309 22.13 -20.98 -9.92
CA CYS A 309 20.73 -21.42 -10.01
C CYS A 309 19.68 -20.62 -9.21
N VAL A 310 20.04 -19.49 -8.58
CA VAL A 310 19.08 -18.58 -7.91
C VAL A 310 19.27 -17.15 -8.43
N ASP A 311 18.25 -16.66 -9.12
CA ASP A 311 18.26 -15.35 -9.80
C ASP A 311 17.04 -14.53 -9.37
N ALA A 312 17.25 -13.68 -8.36
CA ALA A 312 16.27 -12.73 -7.85
C ALA A 312 16.66 -11.30 -8.24
N ASP A 313 15.71 -10.52 -8.74
CA ASP A 313 15.97 -9.18 -9.28
C ASP A 313 14.93 -8.15 -8.82
N PHE A 314 15.36 -6.89 -8.83
CA PHE A 314 14.49 -5.75 -8.56
C PHE A 314 13.99 -5.18 -9.89
N CYS A 315 12.86 -5.69 -10.37
CA CYS A 315 12.28 -5.31 -11.65
C CYS A 315 10.77 -5.02 -11.56
N PRO A 316 10.33 -4.05 -10.73
CA PRO A 316 8.92 -3.73 -10.63
C PRO A 316 8.32 -3.33 -11.99
N PRO A 317 7.05 -3.67 -12.28
CA PRO A 317 6.11 -4.38 -11.39
C PRO A 317 6.24 -5.91 -11.40
N LEU A 318 7.19 -6.48 -12.15
CA LEU A 318 7.32 -7.94 -12.30
C LEU A 318 8.08 -8.53 -11.12
N GLU A 319 7.42 -9.40 -10.34
CA GLU A 319 8.10 -10.12 -9.26
C GLU A 319 9.06 -11.16 -9.81
N LYS A 320 10.33 -11.09 -9.38
CA LYS A 320 11.36 -12.09 -9.67
C LYS A 320 12.00 -12.57 -8.37
N LEU A 321 11.28 -13.48 -7.71
CA LEU A 321 11.66 -14.06 -6.41
C LEU A 321 12.71 -15.16 -6.56
N ALA A 322 13.43 -15.47 -5.48
CA ALA A 322 14.51 -16.46 -5.52
C ALA A 322 14.01 -17.88 -5.79
N PHE A 323 12.81 -18.19 -5.30
CA PHE A 323 12.18 -19.49 -5.39
C PHE A 323 10.76 -19.37 -5.92
N LEU A 324 10.42 -20.26 -6.84
CA LEU A 324 9.07 -20.43 -7.36
C LEU A 324 8.40 -21.59 -6.62
N ILE A 325 7.08 -21.51 -6.46
CA ILE A 325 6.28 -22.64 -5.97
C ILE A 325 6.25 -23.70 -7.07
N VAL A 326 6.82 -24.87 -6.80
CA VAL A 326 6.96 -25.97 -7.77
C VAL A 326 5.99 -27.11 -7.51
N ASN A 327 5.36 -27.19 -6.33
CA ASN A 327 4.40 -28.25 -6.02
C ASN A 327 3.20 -27.77 -5.15
N PRO A 328 2.08 -28.52 -5.09
CA PRO A 328 0.85 -28.09 -4.40
C PRO A 328 0.91 -28.01 -2.87
N LEU A 329 2.00 -28.47 -2.26
CA LEU A 329 2.24 -28.44 -0.81
C LEU A 329 3.14 -27.26 -0.40
N GLU A 330 3.80 -26.63 -1.36
CA GLU A 330 4.41 -25.31 -1.20
C GLU A 330 3.36 -24.22 -1.34
N VAL A 331 3.55 -23.12 -0.60
CA VAL A 331 2.54 -22.06 -0.56
C VAL A 331 3.16 -20.71 -0.18
N ASP A 332 2.68 -19.66 -0.82
CA ASP A 332 2.82 -18.29 -0.35
C ASP A 332 1.87 -18.10 0.84
N LEU A 333 2.39 -17.85 2.03
CA LEU A 333 1.53 -17.55 3.18
C LEU A 333 0.82 -16.21 2.94
N PRO A 334 -0.48 -16.11 3.28
CA PRO A 334 -1.27 -14.92 2.99
C PRO A 334 -0.84 -13.72 3.83
N GLY A 335 -0.88 -12.54 3.21
CA GLY A 335 -0.72 -11.26 3.86
C GLY A 335 0.72 -10.73 3.92
N ILE A 336 0.84 -9.51 4.44
CA ILE A 336 2.10 -8.80 4.65
C ILE A 336 2.21 -8.57 6.16
N LEU A 337 3.24 -9.12 6.78
CA LEU A 337 3.38 -9.08 8.23
C LEU A 337 4.26 -7.90 8.65
N VAL A 338 3.81 -7.18 9.69
CA VAL A 338 4.56 -6.07 10.29
C VAL A 338 5.75 -6.59 11.12
N GLU A 339 5.54 -7.71 11.81
CA GLU A 339 6.50 -8.37 12.69
C GLU A 339 6.88 -9.76 12.17
N PRO A 340 8.10 -10.25 12.48
CA PRO A 340 8.49 -11.60 12.14
C PRO A 340 7.63 -12.67 12.81
N LEU A 341 7.45 -13.81 12.14
CA LEU A 341 6.73 -14.94 12.73
C LEU A 341 7.42 -15.45 14.01
N PRO A 342 6.67 -15.75 15.09
CA PRO A 342 7.26 -16.24 16.34
C PRO A 342 8.14 -17.48 16.17
N VAL A 343 7.78 -18.41 15.29
CA VAL A 343 8.57 -19.61 15.00
C VAL A 343 9.93 -19.28 14.37
N VAL A 344 10.00 -18.22 13.56
CA VAL A 344 11.25 -17.72 12.97
C VAL A 344 12.13 -17.09 14.04
N ILE A 345 11.55 -16.24 14.90
CA ILE A 345 12.27 -15.65 16.02
C ILE A 345 12.83 -16.73 16.95
N LYS A 346 12.02 -17.75 17.26
CA LYS A 346 12.45 -18.87 18.08
C LYS A 346 13.66 -19.58 17.47
N ALA A 347 13.59 -19.91 16.18
CA ALA A 347 14.69 -20.55 15.47
C ALA A 347 15.98 -19.71 15.48
N LEU A 348 15.89 -18.39 15.34
CA LEU A 348 17.06 -17.50 15.32
C LEU A 348 17.63 -17.17 16.71
N THR A 349 16.85 -17.30 17.78
CA THR A 349 17.26 -16.87 19.14
C THR A 349 17.56 -18.03 20.08
N GLU A 350 16.97 -19.21 19.88
CA GLU A 350 17.23 -20.39 20.71
C GLU A 350 18.39 -21.26 20.21
N ASN A 351 18.83 -21.07 18.96
CA ASN A 351 19.95 -21.80 18.37
C ASN A 351 21.22 -20.93 18.38
N GLN A 352 22.33 -21.51 18.82
CA GLN A 352 23.61 -20.80 18.99
C GLN A 352 24.48 -20.84 17.73
N THR A 353 24.29 -21.85 16.87
CA THR A 353 25.06 -21.99 15.63
C THR A 353 24.16 -22.15 14.42
N ILE A 354 24.69 -21.82 13.25
CA ILE A 354 23.97 -22.02 11.97
C ILE A 354 23.55 -23.45 11.72
N GLU A 355 24.31 -24.46 12.20
CA GLU A 355 23.96 -25.87 12.09
C GLU A 355 22.74 -26.18 12.94
N GLN A 356 22.68 -25.66 14.16
CA GLN A 356 21.51 -25.82 15.01
C GLN A 356 20.26 -25.17 14.41
N VAL A 357 20.40 -23.99 13.76
CA VAL A 357 19.29 -23.38 13.01
C VAL A 357 18.85 -24.27 11.85
N TYR A 358 19.80 -24.85 11.11
CA TYR A 358 19.49 -25.72 9.96
C TYR A 358 18.77 -27.00 10.38
N ASP A 359 19.19 -27.60 11.49
CA ASP A 359 18.54 -28.80 12.04
C ASP A 359 17.15 -28.49 12.62
N ASN A 360 16.83 -27.21 12.86
CA ASN A 360 15.59 -26.74 13.46
C ASN A 360 14.93 -25.62 12.63
N LEU A 361 14.97 -25.76 11.29
CA LEU A 361 14.38 -24.75 10.40
C LEU A 361 12.89 -24.55 10.71
N PRO A 362 12.44 -23.29 10.81
CA PRO A 362 11.07 -23.00 11.18
C PRO A 362 10.12 -23.46 10.06
N ASP A 363 9.01 -24.08 10.46
CA ASP A 363 7.90 -24.47 9.60
C ASP A 363 6.57 -24.07 10.28
N VAL A 364 5.50 -23.98 9.51
CA VAL A 364 4.12 -23.79 10.00
C VAL A 364 3.22 -24.86 9.43
N ASP A 365 2.25 -25.30 10.22
CA ASP A 365 1.24 -26.23 9.74
C ASP A 365 0.22 -25.47 8.88
N ARG A 366 -0.05 -26.03 7.70
CA ARG A 366 -0.93 -25.48 6.66
C ARG A 366 -2.35 -25.23 7.17
N LEU A 367 -2.80 -26.01 8.16
CA LEU A 367 -4.17 -25.91 8.70
C LEU A 367 -4.42 -24.61 9.48
N TYR A 368 -3.39 -23.91 9.96
CA TYR A 368 -3.55 -22.69 10.75
C TYR A 368 -3.57 -21.40 9.92
N TRP A 369 -3.37 -21.48 8.60
CA TRP A 369 -3.17 -20.32 7.73
C TRP A 369 -3.98 -20.37 6.43
N GLN A 370 -5.06 -21.16 6.38
CA GLN A 370 -6.07 -21.16 5.31
C GLN A 370 -7.26 -20.27 5.64
#